data_AF-A0A3N4VLA4-F1
#
_entry.id   AF-A0A3N4VLA4-F1
#
_cell.length_a   1.000
_cell.length_b   1.000
_cell.length_c   1.000
_cell.angle_alpha   90.00
_cell.angle_beta   90.00
_cell.angle_gamma   90.00
#
_symmetry.space_group_name_H-M   'P 1'
#
loop_
_entity.id
_entity.type
_entity.pdbx_description
1 polymer ?
#
loop_
_entity_poly.entity_id
_entity_poly.type
_entity_poly.pdbx_seq_one_letter_code
_entity_poly.pdbx_strand_id
1 'polypeptide(L)'
;MNDGYRLPSNKDATLRDYFSNVHKYLMEVIDECYLKVQMNEYSSEEKNELNTIIQGKEEDNVKSTELSQKSISFVKRNLSVAKEALCKADYKCEVDDSHKLFLRKGDKGINYTEAHHLIPLYKYKDVKSSLDIVANIISLCSHCHNLLHYGRYEDKLEILEKLYKERKNALEESNITITFDKLITFYD
;
A
#
# COMPACT_ATOMS: atom_id res chain seq x y z
N MET A 1 -9.87 22.98 16.16
CA MET A 1 -8.48 23.50 16.15
C MET A 1 -7.81 22.92 14.91
N ASN A 2 -7.29 23.81 14.05
CA ASN A 2 -6.75 23.52 12.72
C ASN A 2 -5.36 22.86 12.82
N ASP A 3 -5.21 21.64 12.32
CA ASP A 3 -3.90 21.00 12.10
C ASP A 3 -3.60 20.81 10.59
N GLY A 4 -3.95 21.81 9.77
CA GLY A 4 -3.61 21.84 8.35
C GLY A 4 -2.19 22.35 8.13
N TYR A 5 -1.30 21.50 7.61
CA TYR A 5 0.08 21.87 7.26
C TYR A 5 0.24 22.24 5.78
N ARG A 6 1.09 23.23 5.53
CA ARG A 6 1.42 23.86 4.23
C ARG A 6 2.48 23.04 3.47
N LEU A 7 2.30 22.78 2.17
CA LEU A 7 3.31 22.13 1.33
C LEU A 7 4.43 23.11 0.90
N PRO A 8 5.71 22.70 0.90
CA PRO A 8 6.80 23.52 0.41
C PRO A 8 6.91 23.47 -1.11
N SER A 9 7.22 24.62 -1.70
CA SER A 9 7.55 24.81 -3.10
C SER A 9 9.04 24.54 -3.32
N ASN A 10 9.46 23.28 -3.53
CA ASN A 10 10.56 22.98 -4.45
C ASN A 10 10.86 21.48 -4.60
N LYS A 11 11.48 21.21 -5.76
CA LYS A 11 11.90 19.94 -6.33
C LYS A 11 12.97 19.25 -5.48
N ASP A 12 12.58 18.42 -4.53
CA ASP A 12 13.47 17.43 -3.93
C ASP A 12 12.63 16.19 -3.59
N ALA A 13 12.88 15.13 -4.33
CA ALA A 13 12.27 13.82 -4.14
C ALA A 13 12.82 13.17 -2.87
N THR A 14 12.45 13.68 -1.69
CA THR A 14 12.76 13.04 -0.40
C THR A 14 11.65 13.28 0.62
N LEU A 15 10.42 12.83 0.32
CA LEU A 15 9.37 12.62 1.32
C LEU A 15 9.55 11.22 1.92
N ARG A 16 10.34 11.09 2.99
CA ARG A 16 10.17 9.95 3.90
C ARG A 16 8.79 9.97 4.60
N ASP A 17 8.02 11.05 4.44
CA ASP A 17 7.38 11.72 5.58
C ASP A 17 5.85 11.70 5.64
N TYR A 18 5.13 10.91 4.84
CA TYR A 18 3.66 10.82 5.00
C TYR A 18 3.15 9.51 5.64
N PHE A 19 3.98 8.47 5.77
CA PHE A 19 3.53 7.10 6.09
C PHE A 19 4.00 6.53 7.43
N SER A 20 4.65 7.30 8.31
CA SER A 20 4.98 6.81 9.66
C SER A 20 3.75 6.52 10.54
N ASN A 21 2.56 7.06 10.20
CA ASN A 21 1.30 6.79 10.90
C ASN A 21 0.47 5.64 10.31
N VAL A 22 0.84 5.09 9.15
CA VAL A 22 0.16 3.90 8.61
C VAL A 22 0.48 2.67 9.43
N HIS A 23 1.63 2.62 10.11
CA HIS A 23 1.96 1.51 11.00
C HIS A 23 0.92 1.30 12.12
N LYS A 24 0.33 2.37 12.68
CA LYS A 24 -0.69 2.26 13.74
C LYS A 24 -2.03 1.76 13.19
N TYR A 25 -2.44 2.24 12.01
CA TYR A 25 -3.72 1.87 11.37
C TYR A 25 -3.67 0.51 10.67
N LEU A 26 -2.51 0.09 10.15
CA LEU A 26 -2.34 -1.21 9.52
C LEU A 26 -2.54 -2.35 10.54
N MET A 27 -2.18 -2.14 11.81
CA MET A 27 -2.40 -3.13 12.88
C MET A 27 -3.88 -3.41 13.13
N GLU A 28 -4.73 -2.38 13.13
CA GLU A 28 -6.18 -2.53 13.35
C GLU A 28 -6.86 -3.24 12.18
N VAL A 29 -6.37 -3.02 10.95
CA VAL A 29 -6.94 -3.69 9.76
C VAL A 29 -6.42 -5.12 9.65
N ILE A 30 -5.18 -5.44 10.07
CA ILE A 30 -4.53 -6.75 9.88
C ILE A 30 -5.35 -7.92 10.46
N ASP A 31 -6.06 -7.70 11.56
CA ASP A 31 -6.95 -8.67 12.22
C ASP A 31 -8.02 -9.28 11.28
N GLU A 32 -8.61 -8.51 10.37
CA GLU A 32 -9.71 -9.00 9.50
C GLU A 32 -9.30 -10.06 8.45
N CYS A 33 -8.02 -10.16 8.07
CA CYS A 33 -7.58 -11.16 7.09
C CYS A 33 -7.13 -12.44 7.81
N TYR A 34 -6.60 -12.31 9.01
CA TYR A 34 -6.32 -13.44 9.88
C TYR A 34 -7.64 -14.13 10.29
N LEU A 35 -8.68 -13.34 10.61
CA LEU A 35 -10.02 -13.86 10.92
C LEU A 35 -10.71 -14.54 9.72
N LYS A 36 -10.53 -14.06 8.48
CA LYS A 36 -11.10 -14.72 7.29
C LYS A 36 -10.51 -16.10 7.02
N VAL A 37 -9.24 -16.33 7.35
CA VAL A 37 -8.60 -17.66 7.23
C VAL A 37 -9.13 -18.61 8.32
N GLN A 38 -9.43 -18.10 9.53
CA GLN A 38 -10.02 -18.90 10.62
C GLN A 38 -11.55 -19.08 10.55
N MET A 39 -12.30 -18.21 9.87
CA MET A 39 -13.78 -18.23 9.81
C MET A 39 -14.40 -19.46 9.14
N ASN A 40 -13.61 -20.29 8.47
CA ASN A 40 -14.08 -21.57 7.94
C ASN A 40 -14.30 -22.66 9.02
N GLU A 41 -13.99 -22.38 10.29
CA GLU A 41 -14.14 -23.33 11.40
C GLU A 41 -15.17 -22.94 12.49
N TYR A 42 -15.87 -21.80 12.40
CA TYR A 42 -16.74 -21.32 13.49
C TYR A 42 -18.25 -21.58 13.32
N SER A 43 -18.93 -21.77 14.46
CA SER A 43 -20.35 -22.12 14.61
C SER A 43 -21.29 -21.04 14.09
N SER A 44 -22.50 -21.43 13.68
CA SER A 44 -23.58 -20.54 13.23
C SER A 44 -24.01 -19.51 14.27
N GLU A 45 -23.80 -19.77 15.56
CA GLU A 45 -24.16 -18.84 16.63
C GLU A 45 -23.18 -17.66 16.73
N GLU A 46 -21.88 -17.92 16.53
CA GLU A 46 -20.81 -16.91 16.62
C GLU A 46 -20.85 -15.92 15.43
N LYS A 47 -21.41 -16.35 14.29
CA LYS A 47 -21.63 -15.50 13.11
C LYS A 47 -22.69 -14.42 13.33
N ASN A 48 -23.68 -14.69 14.18
CA ASN A 48 -24.79 -13.77 14.43
C ASN A 48 -24.42 -12.64 15.40
N GLU A 49 -23.55 -12.92 16.38
CA GLU A 49 -23.06 -11.87 17.29
C GLU A 49 -22.21 -10.83 16.56
N LEU A 50 -21.38 -11.27 15.60
CA LEU A 50 -20.51 -10.36 14.84
C LEU A 50 -21.30 -9.40 13.93
N ASN A 51 -22.39 -9.88 13.30
CA ASN A 51 -23.25 -9.07 12.43
C ASN A 51 -23.99 -7.96 13.20
N THR A 52 -24.34 -8.24 14.46
CA THR A 52 -25.05 -7.29 15.33
C THR A 52 -24.16 -6.10 15.72
N ILE A 53 -22.85 -6.34 15.88
CA ILE A 53 -21.87 -5.31 16.23
C ILE A 53 -21.56 -4.37 15.04
N ILE A 54 -21.63 -4.89 13.81
CA ILE A 54 -21.35 -4.13 12.59
C ILE A 54 -22.49 -3.14 12.28
N GLN A 55 -23.75 -3.55 12.47
CA GLN A 55 -24.91 -2.68 12.23
C GLN A 55 -25.00 -1.48 13.19
N GLY A 56 -24.37 -1.54 14.36
CA GLY A 56 -24.40 -0.43 15.34
C GLY A 56 -23.45 0.74 15.04
N LYS A 57 -22.62 0.68 14.00
CA LYS A 57 -21.59 1.70 13.68
C LYS A 57 -21.93 2.63 12.51
N GLU A 58 -23.07 2.45 11.84
CA GLU A 58 -23.41 3.22 10.64
C GLU A 58 -24.15 4.54 10.89
N GLU A 59 -24.57 4.83 12.13
CA GLU A 59 -25.26 6.09 12.46
C GLU A 59 -24.31 7.08 13.13
N ASP A 60 -23.55 7.84 12.34
CA ASP A 60 -23.21 9.23 12.66
C ASP A 60 -22.57 9.90 11.42
N ASN A 61 -23.36 10.71 10.71
CA ASN A 61 -22.90 11.47 9.56
C ASN A 61 -23.43 12.93 9.59
N VAL A 62 -22.55 13.85 9.15
CA VAL A 62 -22.80 15.19 8.58
C VAL A 62 -22.96 16.41 9.51
N LYS A 63 -22.01 17.36 9.40
CA LYS A 63 -22.29 18.74 8.95
C LYS A 63 -21.06 19.47 8.38
N SER A 64 -21.23 19.99 7.18
CA SER A 64 -20.30 20.76 6.34
C SER A 64 -20.41 22.27 6.56
N THR A 65 -19.31 23.00 6.39
CA THR A 65 -19.33 24.41 6.01
C THR A 65 -18.33 24.68 4.89
N GLU A 66 -18.80 25.36 3.86
CA GLU A 66 -18.08 25.77 2.66
C GLU A 66 -16.97 26.76 2.97
N LEU A 67 -15.86 26.69 2.23
CA LEU A 67 -15.07 27.85 1.81
C LEU A 67 -14.25 27.47 0.57
N SER A 68 -14.41 28.27 -0.47
CA SER A 68 -13.71 28.20 -1.75
C SER A 68 -12.20 28.21 -1.59
N GLN A 69 -11.47 27.26 -2.21
CA GLN A 69 -10.09 27.43 -2.66
C GLN A 69 -9.60 26.21 -3.46
N LYS A 70 -9.22 26.46 -4.73
CA LYS A 70 -8.36 25.66 -5.64
C LYS A 70 -8.07 24.21 -5.19
N SER A 71 -8.79 23.26 -5.77
CA SER A 71 -8.66 21.82 -5.54
C SER A 71 -7.32 21.27 -6.05
N ILE A 72 -6.37 21.06 -5.14
CA ILE A 72 -5.28 20.09 -5.35
C ILE A 72 -5.86 18.72 -5.01
N SER A 73 -6.00 17.85 -6.01
CA SER A 73 -6.56 16.51 -5.87
C SER A 73 -5.58 15.56 -5.18
N PHE A 74 -5.83 15.23 -3.92
CA PHE A 74 -5.13 14.17 -3.20
C PHE A 74 -5.74 12.81 -3.58
N VAL A 75 -4.91 11.86 -4.02
CA VAL A 75 -5.34 10.46 -4.20
C VAL A 75 -5.25 9.79 -2.83
N LYS A 76 -6.41 9.43 -2.25
CA LYS A 76 -6.50 8.71 -0.97
C LYS A 76 -6.04 7.26 -1.18
N ARG A 77 -5.06 6.79 -0.38
CA ARG A 77 -4.63 5.38 -0.41
C ARG A 77 -5.65 4.49 0.28
N ASN A 78 -5.87 3.30 -0.28
CA ASN A 78 -6.78 2.29 0.22
C ASN A 78 -5.98 1.21 0.99
N LEU A 79 -6.16 1.20 2.31
CA LEU A 79 -5.47 0.27 3.21
C LEU A 79 -5.81 -1.19 2.90
N SER A 80 -7.04 -1.48 2.49
CA SER A 80 -7.48 -2.84 2.15
C SER A 80 -6.73 -3.38 0.94
N VAL A 81 -6.45 -2.53 -0.06
CA VAL A 81 -5.67 -2.90 -1.26
C VAL A 81 -4.22 -3.20 -0.89
N ALA A 82 -3.60 -2.35 -0.08
CA ALA A 82 -2.23 -2.59 0.40
C ALA A 82 -2.15 -3.89 1.20
N LYS A 83 -3.12 -4.12 2.09
CA LYS A 83 -3.19 -5.35 2.90
C LYS A 83 -3.38 -6.59 2.03
N GLU A 84 -4.27 -6.54 1.05
CA GLU A 84 -4.48 -7.65 0.12
C GLU A 84 -3.19 -8.00 -0.62
N ALA A 85 -2.44 -6.99 -1.09
CA ALA A 85 -1.15 -7.20 -1.75
C ALA A 85 -0.11 -7.86 -0.83
N LEU A 86 0.03 -7.38 0.41
CA LEU A 86 0.95 -7.98 1.38
C LEU A 86 0.55 -9.42 1.74
N CYS A 87 -0.76 -9.69 1.86
CA CYS A 87 -1.29 -11.02 2.12
C CYS A 87 -1.00 -11.98 0.96
N LYS A 88 -1.21 -11.55 -0.30
CA LYS A 88 -0.88 -12.35 -1.50
C LYS A 88 0.61 -12.68 -1.61
N ALA A 89 1.48 -11.85 -1.06
CA ALA A 89 2.91 -12.09 -1.00
C ALA A 89 3.34 -12.94 0.21
N ASP A 90 2.39 -13.49 0.99
CA ASP A 90 2.65 -14.20 2.25
C ASP A 90 3.51 -13.40 3.24
N TYR A 91 3.42 -12.07 3.18
CA TYR A 91 4.29 -11.15 3.91
C TYR A 91 5.80 -11.45 3.72
N LYS A 92 6.18 -11.99 2.55
CA LYS A 92 7.57 -12.13 2.13
C LYS A 92 7.98 -10.97 1.23
N CYS A 93 9.29 -10.79 1.06
CA CYS A 93 9.80 -9.82 0.11
C CYS A 93 9.74 -10.40 -1.30
N GLU A 94 9.10 -9.68 -2.22
CA GLU A 94 8.98 -10.15 -3.62
C GLU A 94 10.29 -10.02 -4.41
N VAL A 95 11.26 -9.26 -3.90
CA VAL A 95 12.62 -9.21 -4.47
C VAL A 95 13.40 -10.48 -4.17
N ASP A 96 13.27 -11.04 -2.96
CA ASP A 96 13.87 -12.32 -2.58
C ASP A 96 13.16 -12.82 -1.32
N ASP A 97 12.57 -14.01 -1.42
CA ASP A 97 11.78 -14.61 -0.34
C ASP A 97 12.65 -15.21 0.79
N SER A 98 13.97 -15.33 0.55
CA SER A 98 14.98 -15.76 1.51
C SER A 98 15.52 -14.62 2.39
N HIS A 99 15.17 -13.37 2.07
CA HIS A 99 15.60 -12.22 2.87
C HIS A 99 15.22 -12.39 4.34
N LYS A 100 16.17 -12.05 5.21
CA LYS A 100 15.94 -12.07 6.66
C LYS A 100 14.95 -10.97 7.04
N LEU A 101 13.77 -11.40 7.50
CA LEU A 101 12.72 -10.53 8.02
C LEU A 101 12.61 -10.68 9.53
N PHE A 102 12.13 -9.64 10.19
CA PHE A 102 11.73 -9.72 11.59
C PHE A 102 10.22 -9.89 11.68
N LEU A 103 9.74 -10.48 12.77
CA LEU A 103 8.32 -10.63 13.02
C LEU A 103 7.69 -9.30 13.41
N ARG A 104 6.49 -9.05 12.90
CA ARG A 104 5.70 -7.87 13.23
C ARG A 104 5.31 -7.92 14.71
N LYS A 105 5.37 -6.77 15.39
CA LYS A 105 4.95 -6.64 16.79
C LYS A 105 3.44 -6.86 16.89
N GLY A 106 3.00 -7.74 17.78
CA GLY A 106 1.58 -8.01 18.04
C GLY A 106 1.03 -9.20 17.27
N ASP A 107 1.68 -9.60 16.18
CA ASP A 107 1.22 -10.69 15.33
C ASP A 107 2.03 -11.97 15.56
N LYS A 108 1.34 -13.09 15.81
CA LYS A 108 2.00 -14.39 16.02
C LYS A 108 2.45 -14.97 14.67
N GLY A 109 3.70 -14.72 14.31
CA GLY A 109 4.39 -15.44 13.22
C GLY A 109 4.33 -14.79 11.84
N ILE A 110 3.84 -13.54 11.73
CA ILE A 110 3.83 -12.81 10.46
C ILE A 110 5.11 -11.96 10.32
N ASN A 111 5.74 -12.06 9.16
CA ASN A 111 6.90 -11.25 8.81
C ASN A 111 6.53 -9.78 8.60
N TYR A 112 7.47 -8.89 8.90
CA TYR A 112 7.32 -7.47 8.60
C TYR A 112 7.80 -7.14 7.19
N THR A 113 6.86 -6.72 6.33
CA THR A 113 7.13 -6.10 5.03
C THR A 113 6.33 -4.81 4.85
N GLU A 114 6.77 -3.99 3.91
CA GLU A 114 6.27 -2.66 3.58
C GLU A 114 5.63 -2.71 2.19
N ALA A 115 4.40 -2.20 2.08
CA ALA A 115 3.71 -2.06 0.81
C ALA A 115 4.29 -0.88 0.02
N HIS A 116 4.72 -1.14 -1.20
CA HIS A 116 5.30 -0.13 -2.08
C HIS A 116 4.61 -0.15 -3.44
N HIS A 117 4.28 1.01 -3.99
CA HIS A 117 3.72 1.09 -5.35
C HIS A 117 4.85 1.02 -6.38
N LEU A 118 4.84 0.02 -7.27
CA LEU A 118 5.86 -0.12 -8.32
C LEU A 118 5.81 1.06 -9.31
N ILE A 119 4.62 1.49 -9.72
CA ILE A 119 4.42 2.75 -10.41
C ILE A 119 3.99 3.78 -9.35
N PRO A 120 4.79 4.84 -9.10
CA PRO A 120 4.47 5.81 -8.07
C PRO A 120 3.12 6.49 -8.29
N LEU A 121 2.30 6.60 -7.24
CA LEU A 121 0.93 7.13 -7.33
C LEU A 121 0.85 8.53 -7.93
N TYR A 122 1.87 9.38 -7.77
CA TYR A 122 1.86 10.74 -8.32
C TYR A 122 1.87 10.77 -9.86
N LYS A 123 2.12 9.63 -10.52
CA LYS A 123 2.00 9.44 -11.97
C LYS A 123 0.58 9.13 -12.45
N TYR A 124 -0.43 9.22 -11.58
CA TYR A 124 -1.83 8.95 -11.92
C TYR A 124 -2.35 9.74 -13.13
N LYS A 125 -1.76 10.90 -13.46
CA LYS A 125 -2.16 11.69 -14.64
C LYS A 125 -1.72 11.07 -15.97
N ASP A 126 -0.72 10.18 -15.94
CA ASP A 126 -0.19 9.52 -17.12
C ASP A 126 -0.96 8.22 -17.45
N VAL A 127 -1.95 7.86 -16.61
CA VAL A 127 -2.69 6.59 -16.66
C VAL A 127 -4.18 6.85 -16.55
N LYS A 128 -4.98 6.10 -17.31
CA LYS A 128 -6.46 6.22 -17.27
C LYS A 128 -7.08 5.51 -16.06
N SER A 129 -6.37 4.54 -15.50
CA SER A 129 -6.80 3.69 -14.39
C SER A 129 -6.21 4.15 -13.05
N SER A 130 -6.83 3.76 -11.93
CA SER A 130 -6.23 3.96 -10.60
C SER A 130 -4.91 3.20 -10.50
N LEU A 131 -3.89 3.86 -9.96
CA LEU A 131 -2.61 3.22 -9.61
C LEU A 131 -2.63 2.56 -8.23
N ASP A 132 -3.66 2.82 -7.43
CA ASP A 132 -3.80 2.23 -6.10
C ASP A 132 -4.57 0.90 -6.18
N ILE A 133 -3.93 -0.10 -6.77
CA ILE A 133 -4.45 -1.44 -7.02
C ILE A 133 -3.43 -2.49 -6.60
N VAL A 134 -3.91 -3.70 -6.29
CA VAL A 134 -3.05 -4.81 -5.84
C VAL A 134 -1.94 -5.14 -6.84
N ALA A 135 -2.25 -5.11 -8.14
CA ALA A 135 -1.29 -5.39 -9.21
C ALA A 135 -0.08 -4.43 -9.19
N ASN A 136 -0.26 -3.20 -8.71
CA ASN A 136 0.78 -2.18 -8.62
C ASN A 136 1.46 -2.09 -7.24
N ILE A 137 0.99 -2.84 -6.24
CA ILE A 137 1.59 -2.84 -4.89
C ILE A 137 2.44 -4.10 -4.71
N ILE A 138 3.70 -3.89 -4.32
CA ILE A 138 4.68 -4.93 -4.01
C ILE A 138 5.01 -4.94 -2.52
N SER A 139 5.22 -6.14 -1.96
CA SER A 139 5.65 -6.41 -0.60
C SER A 139 7.18 -6.42 -0.52
N LEU A 140 7.77 -5.47 0.20
CA LEU A 140 9.22 -5.31 0.30
C LEU A 140 9.71 -5.43 1.74
N CYS A 141 10.88 -6.02 1.93
CA CYS A 141 11.61 -5.86 3.17
C CYS A 141 12.10 -4.41 3.31
N SER A 142 12.41 -3.98 4.54
CA SER A 142 12.90 -2.62 4.78
C SER A 142 14.20 -2.31 4.01
N HIS A 143 15.03 -3.31 3.71
CA HIS A 143 16.23 -3.10 2.89
C HIS A 143 15.87 -2.78 1.44
N CYS A 144 15.16 -3.66 0.74
CA CYS A 144 14.77 -3.46 -0.67
C CYS A 144 13.89 -2.23 -0.87
N HIS A 145 13.01 -1.93 0.10
CA HIS A 145 12.20 -0.71 0.04
C HIS A 145 13.08 0.54 0.05
N ASN A 146 14.04 0.63 0.98
CA ASN A 146 14.97 1.75 1.03
C ASN A 146 15.95 1.76 -0.15
N LEU A 147 16.33 0.61 -0.70
CA LEU A 147 17.18 0.52 -1.87
C LEU A 147 16.50 1.11 -3.12
N LEU A 148 15.20 0.85 -3.31
CA LEU A 148 14.44 1.47 -4.40
C LEU A 148 14.30 2.98 -4.27
N HIS A 149 14.23 3.54 -3.05
CA HIS A 149 14.16 4.98 -2.85
C HIS A 149 15.54 5.66 -2.95
N TYR A 150 16.53 5.12 -2.23
CA TYR A 150 17.79 5.81 -1.93
C TYR A 150 19.05 5.11 -2.48
N GLY A 151 18.89 3.92 -3.07
CA GLY A 151 19.98 3.16 -3.66
C GLY A 151 20.65 3.86 -4.83
N ARG A 152 21.81 3.34 -5.22
CA ARG A 152 22.45 3.76 -6.47
C ARG A 152 21.60 3.29 -7.64
N TYR A 153 21.69 3.99 -8.75
CA TYR A 153 20.93 3.68 -9.96
C TYR A 153 21.16 2.22 -10.43
N GLU A 154 22.41 1.77 -10.40
CA GLU A 154 22.78 0.40 -10.77
C GLU A 154 22.18 -0.68 -9.85
N ASP A 155 22.02 -0.39 -8.56
CA ASP A 155 21.42 -1.34 -7.62
C ASP A 155 19.88 -1.38 -7.76
N LYS A 156 19.26 -0.25 -8.15
CA LYS A 156 17.82 -0.16 -8.43
C LYS A 156 17.44 -0.94 -9.69
N LEU A 157 18.29 -0.89 -10.71
CA LEU A 157 18.08 -1.51 -12.02
C LEU A 157 17.73 -3.00 -11.93
N GLU A 158 18.55 -3.77 -11.22
CA GLU A 158 18.39 -5.21 -11.05
C GLU A 158 17.04 -5.55 -10.41
N ILE A 159 16.68 -4.82 -9.35
CA ILE A 159 15.44 -5.05 -8.60
C ILE A 159 14.22 -4.62 -9.43
N LEU A 160 14.27 -3.46 -10.07
CA LEU A 160 13.17 -2.96 -10.88
C LEU A 160 12.91 -3.86 -12.09
N GLU A 161 13.95 -4.42 -12.72
CA GLU A 161 13.78 -5.31 -13.86
C GLU A 161 13.04 -6.59 -13.47
N LYS A 162 13.43 -7.19 -12.33
CA LYS A 162 12.73 -8.35 -11.77
C LYS A 162 11.26 -8.03 -11.50
N LEU A 163 10.98 -7.01 -10.69
CA LEU A 163 9.63 -6.63 -10.28
C LEU A 163 8.75 -6.25 -11.49
N TYR A 164 9.33 -5.58 -12.49
CA TYR A 164 8.64 -5.25 -13.73
C TYR A 164 8.19 -6.52 -14.46
N LYS A 165 9.07 -7.50 -14.64
CA LYS A 165 8.74 -8.76 -15.31
C LYS A 165 7.63 -9.51 -14.58
N GLU A 166 7.69 -9.55 -13.26
CA GLU A 166 6.69 -10.22 -12.42
C GLU A 166 5.33 -9.53 -12.44
N ARG A 167 5.29 -8.19 -12.50
CA ARG A 167 4.03 -7.43 -12.45
C ARG A 167 3.45 -7.06 -13.80
N LYS A 168 4.19 -7.19 -14.90
CA LYS A 168 3.78 -6.75 -16.24
C LYS A 168 2.39 -7.26 -16.63
N ASN A 169 2.15 -8.55 -16.55
CA ASN A 169 0.87 -9.15 -16.96
C ASN A 169 -0.30 -8.65 -16.08
N ALA A 170 -0.11 -8.60 -14.76
CA ALA A 170 -1.15 -8.14 -13.83
C ALA A 170 -1.48 -6.65 -14.02
N LEU A 171 -0.49 -5.83 -14.37
CA LEU A 171 -0.68 -4.42 -14.72
C LEU A 171 -1.46 -4.29 -16.04
N GLU A 172 -1.12 -5.08 -17.06
CA GLU A 172 -1.81 -5.09 -18.35
C GLU A 172 -3.28 -5.52 -18.21
N GLU A 173 -3.56 -6.57 -17.42
CA GLU A 173 -4.93 -7.00 -17.06
C GLU A 173 -5.71 -5.89 -16.33
N SER A 174 -5.01 -5.00 -15.63
CA SER A 174 -5.57 -3.83 -14.95
C SER A 174 -5.64 -2.59 -15.85
N ASN A 175 -5.44 -2.74 -17.17
CA ASN A 175 -5.40 -1.67 -18.16
C ASN A 175 -4.30 -0.62 -17.91
N ILE A 176 -3.17 -1.06 -17.35
CA ILE A 176 -1.98 -0.23 -17.12
C ILE A 176 -0.84 -0.79 -17.96
N THR A 177 -0.46 -0.08 -19.01
CA THR A 177 0.69 -0.43 -19.85
C THR A 177 1.83 0.53 -19.60
N ILE A 178 3.00 -0.01 -19.23
CA ILE A 178 4.24 0.75 -19.03
C ILE A 178 5.42 -0.07 -19.56
N THR A 179 6.38 0.59 -20.19
CA THR A 179 7.66 -0.03 -20.59
C THR A 179 8.64 0.00 -19.42
N PHE A 180 9.60 -0.91 -19.39
CA PHE A 180 10.66 -0.87 -18.38
C PHE A 180 11.44 0.46 -18.42
N ASP A 181 11.81 0.93 -19.61
CA ASP A 181 12.47 2.23 -19.81
C ASP A 181 11.66 3.41 -19.29
N LYS A 182 10.32 3.33 -19.31
CA LYS A 182 9.49 4.38 -18.72
C LYS A 182 9.45 4.27 -17.20
N LEU A 183 9.30 3.05 -16.69
CA LEU A 183 9.26 2.77 -15.26
C LEU A 183 10.52 3.29 -14.56
N ILE A 184 11.69 3.01 -15.12
CA ILE A 184 12.96 3.37 -14.48
C ILE A 184 13.15 4.88 -14.31
N THR A 185 12.65 5.69 -15.25
CA THR A 185 12.70 7.17 -15.14
C THR A 185 11.93 7.73 -13.94
N PHE A 186 11.16 6.89 -13.24
CA PHE A 186 10.44 7.28 -12.02
C PHE A 186 11.28 7.08 -10.75
N TYR A 187 12.44 6.43 -10.87
CA TYR A 187 13.35 6.05 -9.80
C TYR A 187 14.75 6.70 -9.92
N ASP A 188 14.94 7.54 -10.94
CA ASP A 188 16.11 8.39 -11.17
C ASP A 188 16.21 9.57 -10.20
#